data_AF-K9QRT2-F1
#
_entry.id   AF-K9QRT2-F1
#
_cell.length_a   1.000
_cell.length_b   1.000
_cell.length_c   1.000
_cell.angle_alpha   90.00
_cell.angle_beta   90.00
_cell.angle_gamma   90.00
#
_symmetry.space_group_name_H-M   'P 1'
#
loop_
_entity.id
_entity.type
_entity.pdbx_description
1 polymer ?
#
loop_
_entity_poly.entity_id
_entity_poly.type
_entity_poly.pdbx_seq_one_letter_code
_entity_poly.pdbx_strand_id
1 'polypeptide(L)'
;MLCLWSIQVKAAVKYNYPVANSTKRLIMSQITLKVQAFWDKDAEVWVATSEDVPGLATEASSMEILTQKLRVMIPELIVLNGIIASDYVGSITFELISHRQELIQVA
;
A
#
# COMPACT_ATOMS: atom_id res chain seq x y z
N MET A 1 28.03 -4.89 -31.69
CA MET A 1 28.98 -5.83 -31.08
C MET A 1 28.83 -5.71 -29.57
N LEU A 2 28.49 -6.81 -28.92
CA LEU A 2 28.05 -6.91 -27.53
C LEU A 2 29.17 -6.61 -26.53
N CYS A 3 28.81 -6.07 -25.37
CA CYS A 3 29.38 -6.34 -24.03
C CYS A 3 28.48 -5.58 -23.01
N LEU A 4 27.38 -6.15 -22.51
CA LEU A 4 27.26 -7.07 -21.37
C LEU A 4 28.10 -6.68 -20.13
N TRP A 5 27.37 -6.29 -19.08
CA TRP A 5 27.53 -6.62 -17.64
C TRP A 5 28.61 -5.94 -16.77
N SER A 6 28.15 -5.08 -15.85
CA SER A 6 28.44 -5.07 -14.38
C SER A 6 27.75 -3.85 -13.74
N ILE A 7 26.58 -4.01 -13.12
CA ILE A 7 26.36 -4.24 -11.67
C ILE A 7 26.68 -3.00 -10.81
N GLN A 8 25.57 -2.32 -10.45
CA GLN A 8 25.24 -1.68 -9.15
C GLN A 8 26.16 -0.58 -8.59
N VAL A 9 25.59 0.58 -8.24
CA VAL A 9 25.47 1.05 -6.84
C VAL A 9 24.40 2.15 -6.73
N LYS A 10 23.27 1.76 -6.11
CA LYS A 10 22.53 2.44 -5.02
C LYS A 10 22.51 3.98 -5.00
N ALA A 11 21.31 4.52 -5.20
CA ALA A 11 20.56 5.32 -4.22
C ALA A 11 19.58 6.22 -4.98
N ALA A 12 18.49 5.62 -5.47
CA ALA A 12 17.31 6.36 -5.84
C ALA A 12 16.78 7.03 -4.56
N VAL A 13 17.07 8.31 -4.40
CA VAL A 13 16.31 9.24 -3.58
C VAL A 13 14.87 9.16 -4.12
N LYS A 14 14.04 8.34 -3.48
CA LYS A 14 12.81 7.76 -4.06
C LYS A 14 11.64 8.75 -4.21
N TYR A 15 11.84 10.03 -3.86
CA TYR A 15 10.81 11.06 -4.03
C TYR A 15 11.45 12.36 -4.52
N ASN A 16 11.71 12.43 -5.83
CA ASN A 16 12.08 13.66 -6.53
C ASN A 16 11.04 13.90 -7.63
N TYR A 17 10.08 14.80 -7.38
CA TYR A 17 9.17 15.28 -8.41
C TYR A 17 9.54 16.72 -8.76
N PRO A 18 10.13 16.96 -9.95
CA PRO A 18 9.89 18.25 -10.60
C PRO A 18 9.58 18.18 -12.11
N VAL A 19 8.40 18.73 -12.42
CA VAL A 19 8.01 19.73 -13.45
C VAL A 19 8.03 19.40 -14.97
N ALA A 20 6.80 19.33 -15.50
CA ALA A 20 6.21 19.84 -16.76
C ALA A 20 6.96 19.82 -18.11
N ASN A 21 6.39 19.13 -19.12
CA ASN A 21 5.88 19.75 -20.36
C ASN A 21 5.09 18.76 -21.26
N SER A 22 4.16 19.32 -22.06
CA SER A 22 3.54 18.75 -23.27
C SER A 22 2.30 17.84 -23.10
N THR A 23 1.14 18.52 -23.08
CA THR A 23 -0.13 18.17 -23.76
C THR A 23 -0.37 16.70 -24.12
N LYS A 24 -1.42 16.13 -23.50
CA LYS A 24 -2.10 14.85 -23.86
C LYS A 24 -1.63 13.58 -23.14
N ARG A 25 -1.65 13.60 -21.80
CA ARG A 25 -2.07 12.42 -21.01
C ARG A 25 -2.48 12.88 -19.61
N LEU A 26 -3.74 13.31 -19.45
CA LEU A 26 -4.34 13.41 -18.13
C LEU A 26 -4.63 11.99 -17.63
N ILE A 27 -3.58 11.24 -17.31
CA ILE A 27 -3.73 10.23 -16.27
C ILE A 27 -3.75 11.02 -14.98
N MET A 28 -4.94 11.23 -14.43
CA MET A 28 -5.09 11.44 -12.99
C MET A 28 -4.25 10.35 -12.34
N SER A 29 -3.09 10.70 -11.79
CA SER A 29 -2.23 9.79 -11.04
C SER A 29 -2.99 9.43 -9.77
N GLN A 30 -3.90 8.46 -9.87
CA GLN A 30 -4.57 7.88 -8.71
C GLN A 30 -3.47 7.29 -7.84
N ILE A 31 -3.30 7.84 -6.64
CA ILE A 31 -2.43 7.26 -5.62
C ILE A 31 -3.14 5.98 -5.20
N THR A 32 -2.70 4.84 -5.74
CA THR A 32 -3.19 3.52 -5.34
C THR A 32 -2.27 2.97 -4.26
N LEU A 33 -2.78 2.92 -3.03
CA LEU A 33 -2.04 2.38 -1.87
C LEU A 33 -2.27 0.87 -1.78
N LYS A 34 -1.22 0.07 -1.70
CA LYS A 34 -1.35 -1.39 -1.56
C LYS A 34 -1.29 -1.78 -0.10
N VAL A 35 -2.33 -2.48 0.36
CA VAL A 35 -2.38 -3.04 1.71
C VAL A 35 -2.40 -4.55 1.61
N GLN A 36 -1.51 -5.20 2.33
CA GLN A 36 -1.43 -6.65 2.43
C GLN A 36 -2.10 -7.09 3.72
N ALA A 37 -3.00 -8.07 3.63
CA ALA A 37 -3.60 -8.71 4.77
C ALA A 37 -3.33 -10.21 4.74
N PHE A 38 -2.94 -10.78 5.87
CA PHE A 38 -2.81 -12.23 6.03
C PHE A 38 -3.66 -12.72 7.20
N TRP A 39 -4.15 -13.95 7.09
CA TRP A 39 -4.83 -14.62 8.18
C TRP A 39 -3.80 -15.22 9.13
N ASP A 40 -3.81 -14.78 10.39
CA ASP A 40 -3.13 -15.44 11.50
C ASP A 40 -4.06 -16.50 12.07
N LYS A 41 -3.70 -17.77 11.87
CA LYS A 41 -4.51 -18.91 12.32
C LYS A 41 -4.44 -19.12 13.84
N ASP A 42 -3.34 -18.72 14.48
CA ASP A 42 -3.08 -18.97 15.89
C ASP A 42 -3.84 -17.95 16.75
N ALA A 43 -3.99 -16.73 16.23
CA ALA A 43 -4.79 -15.66 16.84
C ALA A 43 -6.21 -15.53 16.26
N GLU A 44 -6.55 -16.25 15.19
CA GLU A 44 -7.83 -16.17 14.47
C GLU A 44 -8.21 -14.74 14.05
N VAL A 45 -7.23 -14.00 13.54
CA VAL A 45 -7.40 -12.61 13.11
C VAL A 45 -6.72 -12.36 11.76
N TRP A 46 -7.28 -11.41 11.03
CA TRP A 46 -6.61 -10.78 9.90
C TRP A 46 -5.63 -9.74 10.40
N VAL A 47 -4.41 -9.77 9.91
CA VAL A 47 -3.37 -8.77 10.17
C VAL A 47 -3.07 -8.02 8.88
N ALA A 48 -3.15 -6.69 8.90
CA ALA A 48 -2.89 -5.81 7.77
C ALA A 48 -1.62 -4.97 7.95
N THR A 49 -0.80 -4.91 6.89
CA THR A 49 0.39 -4.08 6.80
C THR A 49 0.53 -3.48 5.39
N SER A 50 1.30 -2.41 5.25
CA SER A 50 1.54 -1.76 3.95
C SER A 50 2.90 -1.09 3.91
N GLU A 51 3.58 -1.17 2.77
CA GLU A 51 4.80 -0.40 2.48
C GLU A 51 4.47 1.03 1.99
N ASP A 52 3.28 1.22 1.41
CA ASP A 52 2.83 2.51 0.89
C ASP A 52 2.24 3.41 2.00
N VAL A 53 1.88 2.83 3.14
CA VAL A 53 1.37 3.53 4.33
C VAL A 53 2.29 3.23 5.53
N PRO A 54 3.37 4.00 5.73
CA PRO A 54 4.30 3.77 6.82
C PRO A 54 3.60 3.82 8.19
N GLY A 55 3.86 2.81 9.02
CA GLY A 55 3.22 2.67 10.33
C GLY A 55 1.83 2.03 10.30
N LEU A 56 1.34 1.58 9.14
CA LEU A 56 0.12 0.81 9.07
C LEU A 56 0.36 -0.62 9.59
N ALA A 57 -0.11 -0.88 10.80
CA ALA A 57 -0.22 -2.20 11.40
C ALA A 57 -1.53 -2.27 12.18
N THR A 58 -2.43 -3.16 11.78
CA THR A 58 -3.70 -3.38 12.50
C THR A 58 -4.17 -4.80 12.30
N GLU A 59 -4.98 -5.28 13.24
CA GLU A 59 -5.63 -6.59 13.18
C GLU A 59 -7.14 -6.51 13.35
N ALA A 60 -7.87 -7.51 12.88
CA ALA A 60 -9.31 -7.65 13.10
C ALA A 60 -9.78 -9.11 12.90
N SER A 61 -10.83 -9.51 13.63
CA SER A 61 -11.42 -10.85 13.52
C SER A 61 -12.11 -11.13 12.17
N SER A 62 -12.42 -10.11 11.38
CA SER A 62 -13.01 -10.28 10.04
C SER A 62 -12.47 -9.27 9.03
N MET A 63 -12.54 -9.63 7.75
CA MET A 63 -12.12 -8.77 6.63
C MET A 63 -12.92 -7.47 6.60
N GLU A 64 -14.21 -7.52 6.92
CA GLU A 64 -15.08 -6.35 6.96
C GLU A 64 -14.65 -5.36 8.06
N ILE A 65 -14.39 -5.87 9.27
CA ILE A 65 -13.90 -5.03 10.39
C ILE A 65 -12.53 -4.45 10.05
N LEU A 66 -11.64 -5.26 9.46
CA LEU A 66 -10.32 -4.80 9.01
C LEU A 66 -10.46 -3.65 8.02
N THR A 67 -11.34 -3.80 7.03
CA THR A 67 -11.57 -2.77 6.00
C THR A 67 -12.12 -1.48 6.61
N GLN A 68 -13.00 -1.55 7.62
CA GLN A 68 -13.46 -0.36 8.33
C GLN A 68 -12.34 0.33 9.10
N LYS A 69 -11.46 -0.42 9.78
CA LYS A 69 -10.28 0.14 10.45
C LYS A 69 -9.35 0.82 9.45
N LEU A 70 -9.09 0.18 8.31
CA LEU A 70 -8.24 0.72 7.25
C LEU A 70 -8.78 2.04 6.67
N ARG A 71 -10.10 2.17 6.51
CA ARG A 71 -10.73 3.42 6.05
C ARG A 71 -10.46 4.63 6.96
N VAL A 72 -10.19 4.39 8.25
CA VAL A 72 -9.87 5.43 9.22
C VAL A 72 -8.35 5.61 9.34
N MET A 73 -7.59 4.52 9.49
CA MET A 73 -6.16 4.60 9.74
C MET A 73 -5.34 5.07 8.53
N ILE A 74 -5.71 4.65 7.31
CA ILE A 74 -4.97 5.04 6.10
C ILE A 74 -4.91 6.57 5.95
N PRO A 75 -6.04 7.32 5.92
CA PRO A 75 -5.99 8.77 5.75
C PRO A 75 -5.22 9.48 6.87
N GLU A 76 -5.33 9.01 8.12
CA GLU A 76 -4.58 9.58 9.23
C GLU A 76 -3.06 9.38 9.05
N LEU A 77 -2.64 8.16 8.74
CA LEU A 77 -1.22 7.82 8.60
C LEU A 77 -0.56 8.53 7.43
N ILE A 78 -1.23 8.65 6.27
CA ILE A 78 -0.64 9.33 5.12
C ILE A 78 -0.50 10.85 5.35
N VAL A 79 -1.38 11.47 6.14
CA VAL A 79 -1.25 12.88 6.56
C VAL A 79 -0.10 13.02 7.55
N LEU A 80 -0.05 12.15 8.57
CA LEU A 80 1.02 12.17 9.59
C LEU A 80 2.41 11.95 9.00
N ASN A 81 2.53 11.11 7.96
CA ASN A 81 3.79 10.88 7.26
C ASN A 81 4.09 11.92 6.16
N GLY A 82 3.23 12.92 5.95
CA GLY A 82 3.43 13.98 4.96
C GLY A 82 3.35 13.51 3.51
N ILE A 83 2.70 12.37 3.25
CA ILE A 83 2.46 11.83 1.89
C ILE A 83 1.43 12.71 1.16
N ILE A 84 0.42 13.19 1.90
CA ILE A 84 -0.54 14.18 1.44
C ILE A 84 -0.59 15.37 2.40
N ALA A 85 -1.01 16.53 1.88
CA ALA A 85 -1.22 17.71 2.71
C ALA A 85 -2.42 17.50 3.66
N SER A 86 -2.38 18.14 4.83
CA SER A 86 -3.45 18.05 5.83
C SER A 86 -4.79 18.66 5.37
N ASP A 87 -4.74 19.56 4.40
CA ASP A 87 -5.89 20.21 3.75
C ASP A 87 -6.27 19.55 2.42
N TYR A 88 -5.72 18.37 2.12
CA TYR A 88 -6.03 17.64 0.89
C TYR A 88 -7.53 17.28 0.83
N VAL A 89 -8.22 17.84 -0.17
CA VAL A 89 -9.60 17.49 -0.51
C VAL A 89 -9.61 16.64 -1.78
N GLY A 90 -9.80 15.33 -1.61
CA GLY A 90 -9.83 14.38 -2.71
C GLY A 90 -10.17 12.97 -2.24
N SER A 91 -10.13 12.01 -3.18
CA SER A 91 -10.36 10.60 -2.90
C SER A 91 -9.05 9.82 -2.99
N ILE A 92 -8.79 8.94 -2.03
CA ILE A 92 -7.68 8.00 -2.05
C ILE A 92 -8.23 6.61 -2.38
N THR A 93 -7.55 5.90 -3.25
CA THR A 93 -7.87 4.50 -3.56
C THR A 93 -6.86 3.61 -2.88
N PHE A 94 -7.32 2.57 -2.19
CA PHE A 94 -6.43 1.51 -1.69
C PHE A 94 -6.88 0.15 -2.23
N GLU A 95 -5.90 -0.69 -2.52
CA GLU A 95 -6.07 -2.07 -2.94
C GLU A 95 -5.74 -2.98 -1.76
N LEU A 96 -6.70 -3.79 -1.31
CA LEU A 96 -6.51 -4.75 -0.23
C LEU A 96 -6.28 -6.15 -0.81
N ILE A 97 -5.05 -6.64 -0.68
CA ILE A 97 -4.65 -7.97 -1.11
C ILE A 97 -4.65 -8.87 0.11
N SER A 98 -5.54 -9.87 0.12
CA SER A 98 -5.65 -10.82 1.23
C SER A 98 -5.07 -12.18 0.87
N HIS A 99 -4.34 -12.77 1.80
CA HIS A 99 -3.79 -14.12 1.68
C HIS A 99 -4.23 -14.99 2.85
N ARG A 100 -4.86 -16.13 2.56
CA ARG A 100 -5.30 -17.12 3.55
C ARG A 100 -5.02 -18.52 3.03
N GLN A 101 -4.42 -19.36 3.87
CA GLN A 101 -4.13 -20.76 3.58
C GLN A 101 -4.87 -21.65 4.57
N GLU A 102 -5.54 -22.67 4.08
CA GLU A 102 -6.31 -23.64 4.88
C GLU A 102 -5.83 -25.06 4.54
N LEU A 103 -5.74 -25.91 5.55
CA LEU A 103 -5.50 -27.34 5.36
C LEU A 103 -6.85 -28.05 5.32
N ILE A 104 -7.18 -28.68 4.20
CA ILE A 104 -8.41 -29.45 4.03
C ILE A 104 -8.04 -30.94 3.97
N GLN A 105 -8.64 -31.74 4.84
CA GLN A 105 -8.48 -33.20 4.80
C GLN A 105 -9.55 -33.81 3.90
N VAL A 106 -9.13 -34.64 2.95
CA VAL A 106 -10.02 -35.40 2.05
C VAL A 106 -10.18 -36.80 2.63
N ALA A 107 -11.43 -37.21 2.87
CA ALA A 107 -11.80 -38.55 3.35
C ALA A 107 -12.17 -39.47 2.19
#